data_AF-A0A933BAI6-F1
#
_entry.id   AF-A0A933BAI6-F1
#
_cell.length_a   1.000
_cell.length_b   1.000
_cell.length_c   1.000
_cell.angle_alpha   90.00
_cell.angle_beta   90.00
_cell.angle_gamma   90.00
#
_symmetry.space_group_name_H-M   'P 1'
#
loop_
_entity.id
_entity.type
_entity.pdbx_description
1 polymer ?
#
loop_
_entity_poly.entity_id
_entity_poly.type
_entity_poly.pdbx_seq_one_letter_code
_entity_poly.pdbx_strand_id
1 'polypeptide(L)'
;MRNQIGTRGLASGIATLAAAFALASTASAGGTAETKTQTPVAPLRQAQAQGHQGHEGHGTPEKAPAAKSDAVKGKVMTIVGEVMDPACYLEAGAKSIGPGHFQCAVDCAKSGQTLAIYDRENDRIYFIAGELPGKNPNAPLLPFIHKKVDVLGTVYHRSEAYGIVIAKVTPHDSTKAKTAGM
;
A
#
# COMPACT_ATOMS: atom_id res chain seq x y z
N MET A 1 19.83 64.82 1.55
CA MET A 1 18.38 64.97 1.77
C MET A 1 17.99 64.07 2.93
N ARG A 2 17.22 64.62 3.88
CA ARG A 2 16.86 64.08 5.21
C ARG A 2 15.69 63.08 5.14
N ASN A 3 15.47 62.43 6.28
CA ASN A 3 14.26 61.74 6.80
C ASN A 3 14.16 60.23 6.53
N GLN A 4 13.77 59.37 7.47
CA GLN A 4 13.32 59.47 8.88
C GLN A 4 13.37 58.02 9.43
N ILE A 5 14.04 57.70 10.55
CA ILE A 5 13.55 57.64 11.94
C ILE A 5 12.05 57.31 12.09
N GLY A 6 11.77 56.11 12.62
CA GLY A 6 10.47 55.74 13.19
C GLY A 6 10.61 54.48 14.04
N THR A 7 10.51 54.65 15.36
CA THR A 7 10.74 53.66 16.42
C THR A 7 9.43 53.25 17.09
N ARG A 8 9.50 52.16 17.90
CA ARG A 8 8.57 51.73 18.99
C ARG A 8 7.34 50.94 18.51
N GLY A 9 6.88 49.89 19.20
CA GLY A 9 7.28 49.28 20.47
C GLY A 9 6.30 48.15 20.87
N LEU A 10 6.64 47.45 21.98
CA LEU A 10 5.82 46.85 23.06
C LEU A 10 4.45 46.23 22.70
N ALA A 11 3.93 45.13 23.25
CA ALA A 11 4.19 44.32 24.43
C ALA A 11 3.27 43.07 24.31
N SER A 12 3.68 41.90 24.80
CA SER A 12 3.14 41.23 26.01
C SER A 12 1.64 40.92 26.03
N GLY A 13 1.28 39.64 26.17
CA GLY A 13 -0.11 39.21 26.39
C GLY A 13 -0.29 37.69 26.42
N ILE A 14 0.06 37.08 27.55
CA ILE A 14 -0.25 35.70 27.93
C ILE A 14 -1.76 35.58 28.20
N ALA A 15 -2.41 34.53 27.68
CA ALA A 15 -3.66 34.02 28.24
C ALA A 15 -3.80 32.52 27.98
N THR A 16 -3.21 31.73 28.87
CA THR A 16 -3.59 30.34 29.12
C THR A 16 -4.98 30.30 29.74
N LEU A 17 -5.94 29.64 29.10
CA LEU A 17 -7.10 29.05 29.80
C LEU A 17 -7.06 27.55 29.62
N ALA A 18 -6.59 26.88 30.67
CA ALA A 18 -6.90 25.49 30.94
C ALA A 18 -8.33 25.44 31.51
N ALA A 19 -9.21 24.64 30.90
CA ALA A 19 -10.45 24.22 31.52
C ALA A 19 -10.45 22.70 31.55
N ALA A 20 -10.08 22.17 32.71
CA ALA A 20 -10.35 20.79 33.09
C ALA A 20 -11.86 20.66 33.37
N PHE A 21 -12.52 19.70 32.71
CA PHE A 21 -13.80 19.19 33.18
C PHE A 21 -13.66 17.70 33.46
N ALA A 22 -13.94 17.38 34.72
CA ALA A 22 -13.87 16.07 35.32
C ALA A 22 -15.09 15.20 34.97
N LEU A 23 -14.81 13.90 34.96
CA LEU A 23 -15.66 12.71 35.15
C LEU A 23 -17.18 12.89 35.32
N ALA A 24 -17.95 12.08 34.59
CA ALA A 24 -18.91 11.14 35.20
C ALA A 24 -19.40 10.10 34.18
N SER A 25 -19.19 8.83 34.51
CA SER A 25 -19.76 7.65 33.87
C SER A 25 -21.27 7.56 34.15
N THR A 26 -22.08 7.26 33.14
CA THR A 26 -23.31 6.47 33.32
C THR A 26 -23.50 5.53 32.14
N ALA A 27 -23.44 4.23 32.44
CA ALA A 27 -23.94 3.17 31.59
C ALA A 27 -25.47 3.23 31.59
N SER A 28 -26.09 3.10 30.43
CA SER A 28 -27.51 2.79 30.28
C SER A 28 -27.63 1.59 29.35
N ALA A 29 -27.98 0.46 29.95
CA ALA A 29 -28.55 -0.69 29.28
C ALA A 29 -30.08 -0.50 29.26
N GLY A 30 -30.71 -0.73 28.11
CA GLY A 30 -32.18 -0.72 28.00
C GLY A 30 -32.62 -0.55 26.55
N GLY A 31 -32.80 -1.67 25.86
CA GLY A 31 -33.24 -1.67 24.48
C GLY A 31 -34.70 -1.27 24.28
N THR A 32 -35.01 -0.82 23.08
CA THR A 32 -36.27 -1.11 22.40
C THR A 32 -35.96 -1.41 20.95
N ALA A 33 -36.50 -2.52 20.48
CA ALA A 33 -36.43 -2.97 19.11
C ALA A 33 -37.34 -2.09 18.25
N GLU A 34 -36.82 -1.61 17.12
CA GLU A 34 -37.66 -1.09 16.04
C GLU A 34 -37.30 -1.81 14.74
N THR A 35 -38.22 -2.69 14.37
CA THR A 35 -38.25 -3.50 13.17
C THR A 35 -38.39 -2.61 11.94
N LYS A 36 -37.33 -2.51 11.13
CA LYS A 36 -37.44 -2.09 9.72
C LYS A 36 -37.33 -3.32 8.83
N THR A 37 -38.49 -3.74 8.34
CA THR A 37 -38.75 -4.76 7.33
C THR A 37 -37.72 -4.71 6.19
N GLN A 38 -36.85 -5.72 6.15
CA GLN A 38 -36.06 -6.07 4.97
C GLN A 38 -36.80 -7.17 4.21
N THR A 39 -37.01 -6.91 2.93
CA THR A 39 -37.56 -7.86 1.93
C THR A 39 -36.70 -9.13 1.89
N PRO A 40 -37.30 -10.33 1.86
CA PRO A 40 -36.56 -11.58 1.96
C PRO A 40 -35.81 -11.88 0.67
N VAL A 41 -34.48 -11.90 0.74
CA VAL A 41 -33.63 -12.57 -0.26
C VAL A 41 -33.46 -14.02 0.21
N ALA A 42 -33.95 -14.96 -0.59
CA ALA A 42 -33.94 -16.38 -0.28
C ALA A 42 -32.52 -16.91 0.04
N PRO A 43 -32.36 -17.82 1.01
CA PRO A 43 -31.07 -18.42 1.31
C PRO A 43 -30.68 -19.40 0.20
N LEU A 44 -29.54 -19.16 -0.45
CA LEU A 44 -28.84 -20.20 -1.20
C LEU A 44 -28.49 -21.33 -0.23
N ARG A 45 -29.22 -22.45 -0.35
CA ARG A 45 -29.02 -23.66 0.46
C ARG A 45 -27.56 -24.10 0.31
N GLN A 46 -26.85 -24.11 1.43
CA GLN A 46 -25.68 -24.95 1.61
C GLN A 46 -26.14 -26.41 1.53
N ALA A 47 -25.73 -27.11 0.48
CA ALA A 47 -25.83 -28.56 0.40
C ALA A 47 -24.40 -29.11 0.42
N GLN A 48 -23.96 -29.53 1.60
CA GLN A 48 -22.87 -30.48 1.75
C GLN A 48 -23.50 -31.88 1.85
N ALA A 49 -23.09 -32.80 0.96
CA ALA A 49 -22.51 -34.09 1.33
C ALA A 49 -22.34 -35.02 0.11
N GLN A 50 -21.07 -35.41 -0.10
CA GLN A 50 -20.60 -36.77 -0.40
C GLN A 50 -20.81 -37.37 -1.80
N GLY A 51 -19.72 -37.30 -2.59
CA GLY A 51 -18.96 -38.49 -3.03
C GLY A 51 -19.35 -39.17 -4.35
N HIS A 52 -18.45 -39.09 -5.34
CA HIS A 52 -17.99 -40.18 -6.25
C HIS A 52 -16.82 -39.61 -7.09
N GLN A 53 -15.58 -40.08 -6.86
CA GLN A 53 -14.85 -41.06 -7.67
C GLN A 53 -14.69 -40.68 -9.16
N GLY A 54 -13.44 -40.43 -9.55
CA GLY A 54 -12.93 -40.58 -10.92
C GLY A 54 -12.87 -39.30 -11.76
N HIS A 55 -11.68 -38.72 -11.89
CA HIS A 55 -11.33 -37.95 -13.10
C HIS A 55 -9.93 -38.37 -13.55
N GLU A 56 -9.80 -39.63 -13.99
CA GLU A 56 -8.72 -40.03 -14.87
C GLU A 56 -9.13 -39.71 -16.30
N GLY A 57 -8.36 -38.84 -16.94
CA GLY A 57 -8.63 -38.39 -18.28
C GLY A 57 -7.78 -37.17 -18.62
N HIS A 58 -6.46 -37.31 -18.55
CA HIS A 58 -5.56 -36.45 -19.32
C HIS A 58 -5.73 -36.82 -20.80
N GLY A 59 -6.82 -36.31 -21.41
CA GLY A 59 -6.88 -36.18 -22.85
C GLY A 59 -5.72 -35.29 -23.27
N THR A 60 -4.82 -35.82 -24.09
CA THR A 60 -3.77 -35.05 -24.74
C THR A 60 -4.39 -33.86 -25.44
N PRO A 61 -4.08 -32.60 -25.06
CA PRO A 61 -4.25 -31.52 -26.00
C PRO A 61 -3.20 -31.73 -27.09
N GLU A 62 -3.72 -32.04 -28.26
CA GLU A 62 -3.07 -31.92 -29.55
C GLU A 62 -2.10 -30.73 -29.58
N LYS A 63 -0.89 -30.99 -30.09
CA LYS A 63 0.26 -30.10 -30.16
C LYS A 63 -0.10 -28.77 -30.84
N ALA A 64 -0.58 -27.81 -30.06
CA ALA A 64 -0.52 -26.40 -30.43
C ALA A 64 0.96 -26.06 -30.69
N PRO A 65 1.30 -25.38 -31.80
CA PRO A 65 2.69 -24.99 -32.03
C PRO A 65 3.12 -24.13 -30.84
N ALA A 66 4.17 -24.57 -30.16
CA ALA A 66 4.82 -23.79 -29.12
C ALA A 66 5.20 -22.44 -29.74
N ALA A 67 4.39 -21.42 -29.44
CA ALA A 67 4.81 -20.05 -29.64
C ALA A 67 6.12 -19.93 -28.88
N LYS A 68 7.19 -19.60 -29.61
CA LYS A 68 8.48 -19.31 -29.01
C LYS A 68 8.23 -18.14 -28.06
N SER A 69 8.19 -18.42 -26.76
CA SER A 69 8.12 -17.38 -25.76
C SER A 69 9.47 -16.67 -25.81
N ASP A 70 9.47 -15.42 -26.27
CA ASP A 70 10.60 -14.52 -26.06
C ASP A 70 10.73 -14.37 -24.55
N ALA A 71 11.63 -15.15 -23.97
CA ALA A 71 11.90 -15.16 -22.54
C ALA A 71 12.17 -13.72 -22.11
N VAL A 72 11.26 -13.19 -21.31
CA VAL A 72 11.35 -11.86 -20.73
C VAL A 72 12.55 -11.83 -19.80
N LYS A 73 13.69 -11.36 -20.30
CA LYS A 73 14.84 -11.13 -19.43
C LYS A 73 14.57 -9.86 -18.63
N GLY A 74 14.39 -10.00 -17.32
CA GLY A 74 14.32 -8.86 -16.42
C GLY A 74 15.64 -8.08 -16.39
N LYS A 75 15.57 -6.81 -16.00
CA LYS A 75 16.72 -5.91 -15.88
C LYS A 75 17.05 -5.66 -14.42
N VAL A 76 18.29 -5.95 -14.01
CA VAL A 76 18.76 -5.57 -12.67
C VAL A 76 18.98 -4.06 -12.62
N MET A 77 18.34 -3.38 -11.67
CA MET A 77 18.50 -1.95 -11.43
C MET A 77 18.02 -1.55 -10.03
N THR A 78 18.47 -0.37 -9.60
CA THR A 78 17.89 0.31 -8.43
C THR A 78 16.76 1.21 -8.89
N ILE A 79 15.58 1.07 -8.28
CA ILE A 79 14.47 2.00 -8.43
C ILE A 79 14.32 2.83 -7.15
N VAL A 80 13.80 4.03 -7.28
CA VAL A 80 13.51 4.91 -6.14
C VAL A 80 12.01 5.14 -6.09
N GLY A 81 11.40 4.96 -4.92
CA GLY A 81 9.96 5.17 -4.78
C GLY A 81 9.46 5.01 -3.36
N GLU A 82 8.16 5.20 -3.18
CA GLU A 82 7.48 5.04 -1.90
C GLU A 82 6.79 3.68 -1.81
N VAL A 83 6.97 2.99 -0.69
CA VAL A 83 6.23 1.75 -0.43
C VAL A 83 4.77 2.08 -0.14
N MET A 84 3.84 1.48 -0.86
CA MET A 84 2.41 1.75 -0.72
C MET A 84 1.56 0.50 -0.96
N ASP A 85 0.28 0.57 -0.57
CA ASP A 85 -0.73 -0.42 -0.94
C ASP A 85 -1.39 -0.04 -2.28
N PRO A 86 -1.32 -0.90 -3.32
CA PRO A 86 -1.80 -0.54 -4.65
C PRO A 86 -3.33 -0.39 -4.71
N ALA A 87 -4.11 -1.12 -3.90
CA ALA A 87 -5.56 -0.99 -3.90
C ALA A 87 -5.96 0.40 -3.38
N CYS A 88 -5.41 0.81 -2.23
CA CYS A 88 -5.65 2.14 -1.68
C CYS A 88 -5.15 3.26 -2.60
N TYR A 89 -4.03 3.06 -3.30
CA TYR A 89 -3.53 4.02 -4.30
C TYR A 89 -4.48 4.16 -5.49
N LEU A 90 -5.06 3.09 -6.00
CA LEU A 90 -6.00 3.17 -7.12
C LEU A 90 -7.30 3.90 -6.76
N GLU A 91 -7.76 3.78 -5.51
CA GLU A 91 -8.98 4.44 -5.03
C GLU A 91 -8.77 5.91 -4.66
N ALA A 92 -7.69 6.22 -3.94
CA ALA A 92 -7.46 7.54 -3.33
C ALA A 92 -6.25 8.29 -3.90
N GLY A 93 -5.55 7.71 -4.87
CA GLY A 93 -4.32 8.25 -5.45
C GLY A 93 -3.22 8.41 -4.41
N ALA A 94 -2.34 9.39 -4.65
CA ALA A 94 -1.23 9.70 -3.75
C ALA A 94 -1.62 10.06 -2.30
N LYS A 95 -2.91 10.34 -2.02
CA LYS A 95 -3.40 10.63 -0.66
C LYS A 95 -3.43 9.39 0.24
N SER A 96 -3.40 8.19 -0.33
CA SER A 96 -3.27 6.94 0.43
C SER A 96 -1.85 6.70 0.94
N ILE A 97 -0.86 7.51 0.53
CA ILE A 97 0.52 7.35 0.95
C ILE A 97 0.86 8.40 2.00
N GLY A 98 1.01 7.96 3.25
CA GLY A 98 1.40 8.84 4.35
C GLY A 98 0.90 8.39 5.74
N PRO A 99 1.19 9.17 6.79
CA PRO A 99 0.90 8.77 8.17
C PRO A 99 -0.57 8.43 8.44
N GLY A 100 -1.51 9.19 7.86
CA GLY A 100 -2.94 8.99 8.05
C GLY A 100 -3.50 7.70 7.44
N HIS A 101 -2.70 6.99 6.64
CA HIS A 101 -3.12 5.77 5.97
C HIS A 101 -2.17 4.59 6.25
N PHE A 102 -1.16 4.78 7.10
CA PHE A 102 -0.14 3.78 7.41
C PHE A 102 -0.73 2.47 7.95
N GLN A 103 -1.66 2.58 8.91
CA GLN A 103 -2.27 1.39 9.52
C GLN A 103 -3.08 0.57 8.51
N CYS A 104 -3.77 1.24 7.58
CA CYS A 104 -4.52 0.56 6.52
C CYS A 104 -3.58 -0.27 5.63
N ALA A 105 -2.46 0.31 5.17
CA ALA A 105 -1.47 -0.40 4.38
C ALA A 105 -0.82 -1.57 5.15
N VAL A 106 -0.58 -1.42 6.46
CA VAL A 106 -0.10 -2.50 7.32
C VAL A 106 -1.10 -3.66 7.37
N ASP A 107 -2.37 -3.35 7.54
CA ASP A 107 -3.42 -4.37 7.66
C ASP A 107 -3.66 -5.09 6.32
N CYS A 108 -3.67 -4.36 5.20
CA CYS A 108 -3.70 -4.95 3.85
C CYS A 108 -2.55 -5.93 3.62
N ALA A 109 -1.32 -5.54 3.97
CA ALA A 109 -0.13 -6.38 3.83
C ALA A 109 -0.20 -7.64 4.71
N LYS A 110 -0.76 -7.54 5.92
CA LYS A 110 -0.98 -8.70 6.82
C LYS A 110 -2.07 -9.65 6.30
N SER A 111 -3.07 -9.11 5.62
CA SER A 111 -4.11 -9.89 4.94
C SER A 111 -3.65 -10.54 3.64
N GLY A 112 -2.37 -10.35 3.25
CA GLY A 112 -1.78 -10.97 2.07
C GLY A 112 -1.89 -10.16 0.79
N GLN A 113 -2.38 -8.91 0.86
CA GLN A 113 -2.30 -8.00 -0.28
C GLN A 113 -0.84 -7.66 -0.56
N THR A 114 -0.46 -7.64 -1.83
CA THR A 114 0.92 -7.37 -2.22
C THR A 114 1.15 -5.86 -2.21
N LEU A 115 2.15 -5.40 -1.47
CA LEU A 115 2.59 -4.01 -1.51
C LEU A 115 3.16 -3.68 -2.89
N ALA A 116 3.37 -2.40 -3.17
CA ALA A 116 4.03 -1.93 -4.37
C ALA A 116 4.99 -0.77 -4.05
N ILE A 117 5.83 -0.43 -5.01
CA ILE A 117 6.68 0.76 -4.95
C ILE A 117 6.18 1.76 -5.99
N TYR A 118 5.81 2.96 -5.54
CA TYR A 118 5.39 4.05 -6.41
C TYR A 118 6.55 5.02 -6.63
N ASP A 119 7.05 5.06 -7.86
CA ASP A 119 7.99 6.05 -8.34
C ASP A 119 7.21 7.28 -8.83
N ARG A 120 7.17 8.30 -7.99
CA ARG A 120 6.50 9.58 -8.29
C ARG A 120 7.12 10.33 -9.47
N GLU A 121 8.41 10.18 -9.68
CA GLU A 121 9.15 10.98 -10.67
C GLU A 121 8.81 10.52 -12.09
N ASN A 122 8.57 9.22 -12.25
CA ASN A 122 8.21 8.61 -13.53
C ASN A 122 6.74 8.16 -13.62
N ASP A 123 5.92 8.55 -12.63
CA ASP A 123 4.51 8.14 -12.47
C ASP A 123 4.30 6.64 -12.70
N ARG A 124 5.01 5.82 -11.91
CA ARG A 124 5.13 4.38 -12.17
C ARG A 124 4.97 3.53 -10.94
N ILE A 125 4.13 2.50 -11.04
CA ILE A 125 3.93 1.50 -9.99
C ILE A 125 4.70 0.24 -10.34
N TYR A 126 5.56 -0.20 -9.43
CA TYR A 126 6.27 -1.48 -9.49
C TYR A 126 5.61 -2.46 -8.51
N PHE A 127 4.89 -3.45 -9.03
CA PHE A 127 4.31 -4.54 -8.25
C PHE A 127 5.40 -5.51 -7.80
N ILE A 128 5.32 -5.97 -6.54
CA ILE A 128 6.32 -6.91 -6.03
C ILE A 128 6.01 -8.31 -6.51
N ALA A 129 6.96 -8.92 -7.21
CA ALA A 129 6.90 -10.32 -7.60
C ALA A 129 7.63 -11.16 -6.53
N GLY A 130 7.02 -12.27 -6.11
CA GLY A 130 7.69 -13.25 -5.27
C GLY A 130 8.75 -14.02 -6.06
N GLU A 131 9.94 -14.18 -5.49
CA GLU A 131 11.00 -15.00 -6.12
C GLU A 131 10.74 -16.50 -5.97
N LEU A 132 10.13 -16.90 -4.86
CA LEU A 132 9.88 -18.30 -4.51
C LEU A 132 8.43 -18.48 -4.04
N PRO A 133 7.76 -19.59 -4.41
CA PRO A 133 6.45 -19.93 -3.89
C PRO A 133 6.43 -19.99 -2.35
N GLY A 134 5.36 -19.51 -1.74
CA GLY A 134 5.14 -19.59 -0.29
C GLY A 134 5.95 -18.61 0.58
N LYS A 135 6.86 -17.80 -0.01
CA LYS A 135 7.47 -16.68 0.72
C LYS A 135 6.61 -15.43 0.59
N ASN A 136 6.47 -14.69 1.69
CA ASN A 136 5.80 -13.40 1.67
C ASN A 136 6.67 -12.36 0.93
N PRO A 137 6.24 -11.89 -0.26
CA PRO A 137 7.00 -10.90 -1.03
C PRO A 137 7.09 -9.53 -0.32
N ASN A 138 6.17 -9.24 0.62
CA ASN A 138 6.14 -7.97 1.34
C ASN A 138 7.19 -7.88 2.45
N ALA A 139 7.76 -9.00 2.90
CA ALA A 139 8.62 -9.03 4.09
C ALA A 139 9.75 -7.98 4.10
N PRO A 140 10.47 -7.73 2.98
CA PRO A 140 11.51 -6.70 2.93
C PRO A 140 10.97 -5.27 3.02
N LEU A 141 9.68 -5.04 2.73
CA LEU A 141 9.06 -3.71 2.63
C LEU A 141 8.27 -3.29 3.87
N LEU A 142 7.86 -4.23 4.73
CA LEU A 142 7.07 -3.92 5.94
C LEU A 142 7.65 -2.79 6.80
N PRO A 143 8.98 -2.69 7.05
CA PRO A 143 9.56 -1.60 7.84
C PRO A 143 9.53 -0.23 7.15
N PHE A 144 9.19 -0.22 5.86
CA PHE A 144 9.30 0.92 4.95
C PHE A 144 7.96 1.39 4.38
N ILE A 145 6.83 0.83 4.84
CA ILE A 145 5.48 1.29 4.43
C ILE A 145 5.40 2.83 4.58
N HIS A 146 5.00 3.49 3.50
CA HIS A 146 4.90 4.95 3.33
C HIS A 146 6.21 5.72 3.50
N LYS A 147 7.36 5.04 3.35
CA LYS A 147 8.68 5.67 3.29
C LYS A 147 9.23 5.60 1.87
N LYS A 148 10.04 6.59 1.50
CA LYS A 148 10.82 6.58 0.27
C LYS A 148 12.04 5.66 0.45
N VAL A 149 12.28 4.79 -0.51
CA VAL A 149 13.31 3.75 -0.49
C VAL A 149 14.05 3.66 -1.82
N ASP A 150 15.31 3.24 -1.76
CA ASP A 150 16.05 2.72 -2.91
C ASP A 150 15.93 1.20 -2.90
N VAL A 151 15.46 0.63 -4.01
CA VAL A 151 15.20 -0.81 -4.13
C VAL A 151 15.99 -1.38 -5.29
N LEU A 152 17.00 -2.18 -4.95
CA LEU A 152 17.74 -2.98 -5.92
C LEU A 152 16.95 -4.26 -6.18
N GLY A 153 16.71 -4.56 -7.46
CA GLY A 153 16.04 -5.80 -7.84
C GLY A 153 16.08 -6.06 -9.33
N THR A 154 15.45 -7.16 -9.72
CA THR A 154 15.22 -7.50 -11.13
C THR A 154 13.85 -6.96 -11.54
N VAL A 155 13.84 -5.95 -12.41
CA VAL A 155 12.64 -5.30 -12.93
C VAL A 155 12.18 -5.99 -14.21
N TYR A 156 10.89 -6.25 -14.29
CA TYR A 156 10.20 -6.78 -15.44
C TYR A 156 9.21 -5.74 -15.95
N HIS A 157 9.06 -5.64 -17.27
CA HIS A 157 8.04 -4.80 -17.89
C HIS A 157 7.26 -5.63 -18.90
N ARG A 158 5.95 -5.80 -18.68
CA ARG A 158 5.06 -6.55 -19.56
C ARG A 158 3.66 -5.97 -19.55
N SER A 159 3.09 -5.77 -20.74
CA SER A 159 1.74 -5.24 -20.91
C SER A 159 1.51 -3.96 -20.09
N GLU A 160 2.46 -3.02 -20.15
CA GLU A 160 2.48 -1.77 -19.37
C GLU A 160 2.56 -1.92 -17.84
N ALA A 161 2.64 -3.15 -17.32
CA ALA A 161 2.86 -3.42 -15.91
C ALA A 161 4.35 -3.58 -15.59
N TYR A 162 4.78 -2.94 -14.51
CA TYR A 162 6.12 -3.10 -13.97
C TYR A 162 6.08 -4.03 -12.76
N GLY A 163 6.91 -5.07 -12.81
CA GLY A 163 7.13 -5.99 -11.70
C GLY A 163 8.56 -5.89 -11.20
N ILE A 164 8.80 -6.15 -9.91
CA ILE A 164 10.16 -6.24 -9.36
C ILE A 164 10.29 -7.44 -8.42
N VAL A 165 11.33 -8.23 -8.63
CA VAL A 165 11.83 -9.17 -7.64
C VAL A 165 12.90 -8.44 -6.82
N ILE A 166 12.62 -8.23 -5.54
CA ILE A 166 13.46 -7.43 -4.65
C ILE A 166 14.71 -8.22 -4.24
N ALA A 167 15.89 -7.63 -4.45
CA ALA A 167 17.14 -8.14 -3.91
C ALA A 167 17.56 -7.39 -2.63
N LYS A 168 17.35 -6.07 -2.57
CA LYS A 168 17.69 -5.24 -1.40
C LYS A 168 16.84 -3.98 -1.34
N VAL A 169 16.51 -3.56 -0.11
CA VAL A 169 15.80 -2.31 0.19
C VAL A 169 16.66 -1.48 1.14
N THR A 170 16.82 -0.19 0.84
CA THR A 170 17.46 0.78 1.74
C THR A 170 16.60 2.03 1.88
N PRO A 171 16.60 2.70 3.05
CA PRO A 171 16.01 4.04 3.17
C PRO A 171 16.64 4.98 2.13
N HIS A 172 15.81 5.76 1.44
CA HIS A 172 16.30 6.76 0.50
C HIS A 172 16.84 7.99 1.25
N ASP A 173 18.08 8.37 1.01
CA ASP A 173 18.68 9.60 1.55
C ASP A 173 18.76 10.68 0.47
N SER A 174 17.78 11.58 0.47
CA SER A 174 17.71 12.72 -0.45
C SER A 174 18.83 13.75 -0.25
N THR A 175 19.56 13.72 0.88
CA THR A 175 20.67 14.63 1.17
C THR A 175 21.94 14.17 0.45
N LYS A 176 22.18 12.86 0.35
CA LYS A 176 23.33 12.31 -0.41
C LYS A 176 23.17 12.49 -1.91
N ALA A 177 21.94 12.35 -2.44
CA ALA A 177 21.68 12.48 -3.87
C ALA A 177 21.94 13.90 -4.42
N LYS A 178 21.70 14.94 -3.61
CA LYS A 178 21.88 16.34 -4.03
C LYS A 178 23.35 16.77 -4.09
N THR A 179 24.24 16.14 -3.32
CA THR A 179 25.67 16.50 -3.23
C THR A 179 26.51 15.87 -4.35
N ALA A 180 26.04 14.79 -4.99
CA ALA A 180 26.77 14.11 -6.06
C ALA A 180 26.56 14.73 -7.46
N GLY A 181 25.69 15.73 -7.59
CA GLY A 181 25.33 16.38 -8.85
C GLY A 181 25.69 17.86 -8.95
N MET A 182 26.54 18.37 -8.04
CA MET A 182 27.11 19.72 -8.04
C MET A 182 28.62 19.63 -8.14
#